data_AF-A0A9E4EVP3-F1
#
_entry.id   AF-A0A9E4EVP3-F1
#
_cell.length_a   1.000
_cell.length_b   1.000
_cell.length_c   1.000
_cell.angle_alpha   90.00
_cell.angle_beta   90.00
_cell.angle_gamma   90.00
#
_symmetry.space_group_name_H-M   'P 1'
#
loop_
_entity.id
_entity.type
_entity.pdbx_description
1 polymer ?
#
loop_
_entity_poly.entity_id
_entity_poly.type
_entity_poly.pdbx_seq_one_letter_code
_entity_poly.pdbx_strand_id
1 'polypeptide(L)' 'MATDREAIEAALAVQNLAHPEQARVVRIKNTLDIGHIHLSASLLREFGDHPDLEQAGALAEMDFDSVGRLR' A
#
# COMPACT_ATOMS: atom_id res chain seq x y z
N MET A 1 7.26 17.83 -3.04
CA MET A 1 6.13 16.90 -3.22
C MET A 1 4.90 17.62 -2.73
N ALA A 2 3.96 17.89 -3.63
CA ALA A 2 2.76 18.66 -3.35
C ALA A 2 1.58 17.76 -2.95
N THR A 3 1.62 16.45 -3.26
CA THR A 3 0.51 15.51 -3.04
C THR A 3 0.99 14.17 -2.48
N ASP A 4 0.07 13.38 -1.88
CA ASP A 4 0.38 12.03 -1.39
C ASP A 4 0.81 11.11 -2.52
N ARG A 5 0.17 11.25 -3.69
CA ARG A 5 0.53 10.52 -4.90
C ARG A 5 1.99 10.74 -5.29
N GLU A 6 2.41 12.00 -5.42
CA GLU A 6 3.80 12.34 -5.75
C GLU A 6 4.77 11.82 -4.69
N ALA A 7 4.38 11.90 -3.41
CA ALA A 7 5.19 11.39 -2.31
C ALA A 7 5.45 9.89 -2.41
N ILE A 8 4.39 9.11 -2.66
CA ILE A 8 4.46 7.65 -2.84
C ILE A 8 5.24 7.28 -4.11
N GLU A 9 4.98 7.95 -5.23
CA GLU A 9 5.67 7.70 -6.50
C GLU A 9 7.18 7.90 -6.37
N ALA A 10 7.62 9.01 -5.76
CA ALA A 10 9.06 9.21 -5.60
C ALA A 10 9.66 8.31 -4.51
N ALA A 11 8.91 7.95 -3.46
CA ALA A 11 9.36 6.96 -2.48
C ALA A 11 9.62 5.59 -3.14
N LEU A 12 8.78 5.17 -4.10
CA LEU A 12 9.00 3.94 -4.87
C LEU A 12 10.17 4.09 -5.86
N ALA A 13 10.28 5.24 -6.53
CA ALA A 13 11.32 5.49 -7.53
C ALA A 13 12.75 5.40 -6.94
N VAL A 14 12.94 5.82 -5.69
CA VAL A 14 14.27 5.78 -5.04
C VAL A 14 14.69 4.37 -4.56
N GLN A 15 13.76 3.41 -4.49
CA GLN A 15 14.08 2.05 -4.02
C GLN A 15 14.86 1.21 -5.05
N ASN A 16 15.04 1.70 -6.28
CA ASN A 16 15.74 1.00 -7.37
C ASN A 16 15.27 -0.47 -7.52
N LEU A 17 13.95 -0.69 -7.48
CA LEU A 17 13.35 -2.01 -7.59
C LEU A 17 13.54 -2.56 -9.00
N ALA A 18 14.03 -3.80 -9.12
CA ALA A 18 14.14 -4.49 -10.40
C ALA A 18 12.76 -4.72 -11.07
N HIS A 19 11.73 -4.91 -10.24
CA HIS A 19 10.35 -5.16 -10.64
C HIS A 19 9.42 -4.25 -9.83
N PRO A 20 9.25 -2.96 -10.21
CA PRO A 20 8.42 -2.02 -9.47
C PRO A 20 6.94 -2.42 -9.39
N GLU A 21 6.43 -3.16 -10.38
CA GLU A 21 5.09 -3.77 -10.36
C GLU A 21 4.92 -4.83 -9.26
N GLN A 22 6.04 -5.36 -8.75
CA GLN A 22 6.05 -6.33 -7.65
C GLN A 22 6.35 -5.67 -6.29
N ALA A 23 6.36 -4.33 -6.22
CA ALA A 23 6.64 -3.62 -4.98
C ALA A 23 5.78 -4.12 -3.81
N ARG A 24 6.46 -4.39 -2.69
CA ARG A 24 5.83 -4.78 -1.43
C ARG A 24 5.48 -3.51 -0.68
N VAL A 25 4.20 -3.19 -0.61
CA VAL A 25 3.70 -1.96 0.01
C VAL A 25 2.68 -2.34 1.06
N VAL A 26 2.78 -1.70 2.23
CA VAL A 26 1.77 -1.74 3.29
C VAL A 26 1.31 -0.32 3.57
N ARG A 27 0.01 -0.12 3.72
CA ARG A 27 -0.58 1.15 4.16
C ARG A 27 -1.24 0.95 5.52
N ILE A 28 -0.78 1.74 6.48
CA ILE A 28 -1.37 1.85 7.81
C ILE A 28 -2.01 3.22 7.91
N LYS A 29 -3.35 3.29 7.94
CA LYS A 29 -4.07 4.57 7.99
C LYS A 29 -3.94 5.26 9.35
N ASN A 30 -3.88 4.48 10.41
CA ASN A 30 -3.70 4.95 11.77
C ASN A 30 -2.79 3.97 12.52
N THR A 31 -1.64 4.44 12.99
CA THR A 31 -0.69 3.62 13.75
C THR A 31 -1.02 3.53 15.23
N LEU A 32 -1.90 4.40 15.74
CA LEU A 32 -2.38 4.35 17.12
C LEU A 32 -3.49 3.31 17.32
N ASP A 33 -4.19 2.95 16.22
CA ASP A 33 -5.27 1.97 16.20
C ASP A 33 -5.16 1.12 14.93
N ILE A 34 -4.42 0.01 15.04
CA ILE A 34 -4.13 -0.90 13.93
C ILE A 34 -5.17 -2.03 13.94
N GLY A 35 -6.40 -1.70 13.56
CA GLY A 35 -7.46 -2.69 13.28
C GLY A 35 -7.50 -3.13 11.80
N HIS A 36 -7.07 -2.26 10.88
CA HIS A 36 -7.07 -2.54 9.44
C HIS A 36 -5.83 -1.95 8.76
N ILE A 37 -5.20 -2.76 7.90
CA ILE A 37 -4.08 -2.39 7.03
C ILE A 37 -4.39 -2.80 5.60
N HIS A 38 -3.74 -2.15 4.64
CA HIS A 38 -3.80 -2.57 3.23
C HIS A 38 -2.46 -3.13 2.82
N LEU A 39 -2.47 -4.26 2.10
CA LEU A 39 -1.28 -4.91 1.55
C LEU A 39 -1.34 -4.84 0.03
N SER A 40 -0.19 -4.61 -0.61
CA SER A 40 -0.10 -4.78 -2.07
C SER A 40 -0.35 -6.24 -2.46
N ALA A 41 -0.84 -6.48 -3.68
CA ALA A 41 -1.08 -7.83 -4.17
C ALA A 41 0.16 -8.74 -4.07
N SER A 42 1.35 -8.17 -4.26
CA SER A 42 2.62 -8.89 -4.10
C SER A 42 2.92 -9.27 -2.66
N LEU A 43 2.60 -8.41 -1.69
CA LEU A 43 2.79 -8.71 -0.28
C LEU A 43 1.70 -9.66 0.27
N LEU A 44 0.47 -9.54 -0.22
CA LEU A 44 -0.63 -10.45 0.13
C LEU A 44 -0.35 -11.90 -0.30
N ARG A 45 0.29 -12.13 -1.46
CA ARG A 45 0.68 -13.48 -1.88
C ARG A 45 1.66 -14.16 -0.92
N GLU A 46 2.41 -13.39 -0.15
CA GLU A 46 3.42 -13.88 0.80
C GLU A 46 2.84 -14.02 2.22
N PHE A 47 1.94 -13.11 2.63
CA PHE A 47 1.42 -13.01 4.00
C PHE A 47 -0.08 -13.25 4.14
N GLY A 48 -0.77 -13.65 3.07
CA GLY A 48 -2.24 -13.84 3.08
C GLY A 48 -2.71 -14.90 4.07
N ASP A 49 -1.85 -15.88 4.36
CA ASP A 49 -2.16 -17.00 5.26
C ASP A 49 -1.58 -16.78 6.68
N HIS A 50 -1.13 -15.57 7.01
CA HIS A 50 -0.55 -15.27 8.32
C HIS A 50 -1.63 -15.40 9.42
N PRO A 51 -1.35 -16.07 10.56
CA PRO A 51 -2.36 -16.38 11.56
C PRO A 51 -3.03 -15.15 12.20
N ASP A 52 -2.34 -14.01 12.21
CA ASP A 52 -2.85 -12.74 12.75
C ASP A 52 -3.55 -11.85 11.71
N LEU A 53 -3.69 -12.31 10.47
CA LEU A 53 -4.31 -11.56 9.39
C LEU A 53 -5.55 -12.28 8.87
N GLU A 54 -6.60 -11.49 8.64
CA GLU A 54 -7.79 -11.93 7.92
C GLU A 54 -8.02 -10.98 6.75
N GLN A 55 -8.26 -11.54 5.56
CA GLN A 55 -8.54 -10.73 4.38
C GLN A 55 -9.94 -10.10 4.48
N ALA A 56 -9.98 -8.84 4.89
CA ALA A 56 -11.23 -8.09 5.06
C ALA A 56 -11.89 -7.61 3.74
N GLY A 57 -11.24 -7.77 2.59
CA GLY A 57 -11.75 -7.29 1.30
C GLY A 57 -10.95 -7.74 0.07
N ALA A 58 -11.49 -7.49 -1.11
CA ALA A 58 -10.84 -7.79 -2.38
C ALA A 58 -9.70 -6.81 -2.70
N LEU A 59 -8.78 -7.23 -3.57
CA LEU A 59 -7.76 -6.33 -4.12
C LEU A 59 -8.43 -5.20 -4.91
N ALA A 60 -7.91 -3.99 -4.74
CA ALA A 60 -8.33 -2.80 -5.46
C ALA A 60 -7.13 -1.91 -5.76
N GLU A 61 -7.28 -1.06 -6.76
CA GLU A 61 -6.30 -0.01 -7.05
C GLU A 61 -6.22 0.99 -5.90
N MET A 62 -5.04 1.61 -5.74
CA MET A 62 -4.85 2.67 -4.76
C MET A 62 -5.62 3.92 -5.20
N ASP A 63 -6.62 4.35 -4.41
CA ASP A 63 -7.49 5.48 -4.75
C ASP A 63 -6.92 6.82 -4.28
N PHE A 64 -6.86 7.78 -5.19
CA PHE A 64 -6.46 9.16 -4.94
C PHE A 64 -7.59 10.10 -5.35
N ASP A 65 -7.81 11.16 -4.59
CA ASP A 65 -8.77 12.21 -4.95
C ASP A 65 -8.27 13.09 -6.11
N SER A 66 -9.10 14.04 -6.55
CA SER A 66 -8.79 14.93 -7.68
C SER A 66 -7.61 15.87 -7.44
N VAL A 67 -7.13 16.00 -6.20
CA VAL A 67 -5.96 16.79 -5.83
C VAL A 67 -4.78 15.90 -5.42
N GLY A 68 -4.86 14.59 -5.66
CA GLY A 68 -3.77 13.64 -5.43
C GLY A 68 -3.58 13.21 -3.97
N ARG A 69 -4.59 13.40 -3.10
CA ARG A 69 -4.57 12.88 -1.73
C ARG A 69 -5.08 11.45 -1.67
N LEU A 70 -4.45 10.64 -0.84
CA LEU A 70 -4.81 9.23 -0.65
C LEU A 70 -6.08 9.09 0.20
N ARG A 71 -7.06 8.30 -0.25
CA ARG A 71 -8.37 8.12 0.43
C ARG A 71 -8.39 6.98 1.45
#